data_AF-A0A920FBM9-F1
#
_entry.id   AF-A0A920FBM9-F1
#
_cell.length_a   1.000
_cell.length_b   1.000
_cell.length_c   1.000
_cell.angle_alpha   90.00
_cell.angle_beta   90.00
_cell.angle_gamma   90.00
#
_symmetry.space_group_name_H-M   'P 1'
#
loop_
_entity.id
_entity.type
_entity.pdbx_description
1 polymer ?
#
loop_
_entity_poly.entity_id
_entity_poly.type
_entity_poly.pdbx_seq_one_letter_code
_entity_poly.pdbx_strand_id
1 'polypeptide(L)'
;MRKIRTLGTAACPPYHLAIVIGGTSAEFNLKTVKLASTKYLDGLPTTGSESGHAFRDLEWEEKILEMTQKMGIGAQFGGKYYCHDVRVIRLPRHGASCPIGLGVSCSADRQAFAKINKNGMFLERLETDPGKYIPDTLETDVSEEVVKVDLNQPMDQIRKQLSQYPIKTRVALSGPMIVARDIAHAKLKERLDSGHSLPDYLKNHPIYYAGPAKTPEGLASGSFGPTTAGRMDFIRRPFHGSWS
;
A
#
# COMPACT_ATOMS: atom_id res chain seq x y z
N MET A 1 5.85 12.55 -12.91
CA MET A 1 4.63 12.61 -12.05
C MET A 1 3.48 11.72 -12.47
N ARG A 2 3.02 11.74 -13.73
CA ARG A 2 1.85 10.95 -14.17
C ARG A 2 1.89 9.47 -13.75
N LYS A 3 3.04 8.80 -13.90
CA LYS A 3 3.21 7.38 -13.52
C LYS A 3 3.33 7.14 -12.00
N ILE A 4 3.82 8.10 -11.24
CA ILE A 4 3.88 7.97 -9.77
C ILE A 4 2.47 8.09 -9.17
N ARG A 5 1.62 8.96 -9.75
CA ARG A 5 0.22 9.10 -9.34
C ARG A 5 -0.60 7.82 -9.51
N THR A 6 -0.25 6.94 -10.46
CA THR A 6 -1.00 5.69 -10.68
C THR A 6 -0.75 4.65 -9.57
N LEU A 7 0.28 4.81 -8.73
CA LEU A 7 0.46 3.97 -7.55
C LEU A 7 -0.65 4.23 -6.51
N GLY A 8 -1.13 5.48 -6.43
CA GLY A 8 -2.14 5.90 -5.46
C GLY A 8 -1.77 5.53 -4.02
N THR A 9 -2.77 5.26 -3.21
CA THR A 9 -2.62 4.88 -1.80
C THR A 9 -2.80 3.38 -1.57
N ALA A 10 -2.91 2.61 -2.66
CA ALA A 10 -3.29 1.20 -2.68
C ALA A 10 -2.29 0.25 -1.99
N ALA A 11 -1.03 0.69 -1.83
CA ALA A 11 0.05 -0.10 -1.25
C ALA A 11 0.53 0.47 0.11
N CYS A 12 -0.29 1.25 0.81
CA CYS A 12 0.01 1.77 2.15
C CYS A 12 1.29 2.65 2.22
N PRO A 13 1.26 3.87 1.64
CA PRO A 13 2.30 4.87 1.84
C PRO A 13 2.41 5.28 3.33
N PRO A 14 3.54 5.87 3.78
CA PRO A 14 4.64 6.39 2.96
C PRO A 14 5.52 5.31 2.32
N TYR A 15 5.91 5.53 1.06
CA TYR A 15 6.67 4.55 0.27
C TYR A 15 8.18 4.74 0.34
N HIS A 16 8.94 3.65 0.27
CA HIS A 16 10.30 3.68 -0.29
C HIS A 16 10.19 3.49 -1.81
N LEU A 17 10.24 4.58 -2.56
CA LEU A 17 9.99 4.58 -4.01
C LEU A 17 11.27 4.22 -4.77
N ALA A 18 11.19 3.22 -5.65
CA ALA A 18 12.28 2.86 -6.54
C ALA A 18 11.91 3.12 -8.00
N ILE A 19 12.83 3.74 -8.74
CA ILE A 19 12.72 3.99 -10.18
C ILE A 19 13.99 3.51 -10.85
N VAL A 20 13.84 2.70 -11.89
CA VAL A 20 14.98 2.21 -12.67
C VAL A 20 14.80 2.58 -14.13
N ILE A 21 15.79 3.26 -14.70
CA ILE A 21 15.80 3.76 -16.08
C ILE A 21 16.87 3.01 -16.86
N GLY A 22 16.49 2.36 -17.95
CA GLY A 22 17.37 1.47 -18.71
C GLY A 22 17.33 0.04 -18.19
N GLY A 23 18.22 -0.80 -18.71
CA GLY A 23 18.24 -2.23 -18.46
C GLY A 23 18.41 -2.99 -19.76
N THR A 24 19.05 -4.15 -19.67
CA THR A 24 19.29 -5.06 -20.80
C THR A 24 18.03 -5.81 -21.22
N SER A 25 17.05 -5.93 -20.32
CA SER A 25 15.74 -6.50 -20.59
C SER A 25 14.70 -6.02 -19.57
N ALA A 26 13.43 -6.33 -19.80
CA ALA A 26 12.34 -5.93 -18.90
C ALA A 26 12.46 -6.63 -17.53
N GLU A 27 12.76 -7.92 -17.52
CA GLU A 27 12.96 -8.72 -16.31
C GLU A 27 14.18 -8.27 -15.51
N PHE A 28 15.28 -7.87 -16.17
CA PHE A 28 16.43 -7.30 -15.47
C PHE A 28 16.12 -5.93 -14.86
N ASN A 29 15.38 -5.09 -15.59
CA ASN A 29 14.90 -3.81 -15.06
C ASN A 29 14.02 -4.03 -13.81
N LEU A 30 13.00 -4.90 -13.89
CA LEU A 30 12.10 -5.16 -12.76
C LEU A 30 12.80 -5.83 -11.57
N LYS A 31 13.76 -6.73 -11.80
CA LYS A 31 14.64 -7.25 -10.74
C LYS A 31 15.40 -6.12 -10.05
N THR A 32 15.96 -5.19 -10.83
CA THR A 32 16.68 -4.03 -10.29
C THR A 32 15.75 -3.12 -9.49
N VAL A 33 14.51 -2.90 -9.95
CA VAL A 33 13.49 -2.13 -9.21
C VAL A 33 13.24 -2.77 -7.84
N LYS A 34 13.06 -4.09 -7.79
CA LYS A 34 12.85 -4.83 -6.54
C LYS A 34 14.03 -4.69 -5.58
N LEU A 35 15.27 -4.81 -6.08
CA LEU A 35 16.46 -4.64 -5.25
C LEU A 35 16.63 -3.20 -4.78
N ALA A 36 16.36 -2.21 -5.64
CA ALA A 36 16.40 -0.80 -5.28
C ALA A 36 15.36 -0.44 -4.20
N SER A 37 14.14 -0.97 -4.29
CA SER A 37 13.09 -0.68 -3.30
C SER A 37 13.39 -1.26 -1.92
N THR A 38 14.31 -2.20 -1.83
CA THR A 38 14.76 -2.84 -0.57
C THR A 38 16.12 -2.28 -0.10
N LYS A 39 16.59 -1.19 -0.71
CA LYS A 39 17.87 -0.52 -0.38
C LYS A 39 19.12 -1.42 -0.57
N TYR A 40 18.96 -2.57 -1.24
CA TYR A 40 20.06 -3.49 -1.55
C TYR A 40 21.16 -2.82 -2.39
N LEU A 41 20.77 -1.85 -3.21
CA LEU A 41 21.65 -1.17 -4.17
C LEU A 41 22.20 0.17 -3.67
N ASP A 42 22.07 0.47 -2.36
CA ASP A 42 22.47 1.78 -1.83
C ASP A 42 23.98 2.05 -1.97
N GLY A 43 24.80 1.00 -2.02
CA GLY A 43 26.25 1.08 -2.20
C GLY A 43 26.74 1.18 -3.65
N LEU A 44 25.86 1.35 -4.65
CA LEU A 44 26.29 1.58 -6.03
C LEU A 44 27.05 2.92 -6.18
N PRO A 45 27.92 3.05 -7.20
CA PRO A 45 28.47 4.36 -7.59
C PRO A 45 27.37 5.38 -7.86
N THR A 46 27.68 6.67 -7.73
CA THR A 46 26.71 7.77 -7.94
C THR A 46 26.83 8.47 -9.29
N THR A 47 27.80 8.04 -10.10
CA THR A 47 28.02 8.54 -11.46
C THR A 47 28.23 7.37 -12.41
N GLY A 48 27.82 7.53 -13.67
CA GLY A 48 28.12 6.56 -14.72
C GLY A 48 29.58 6.67 -15.20
N SER A 49 29.99 5.72 -16.03
CA SER A 49 31.25 5.75 -16.76
C SER A 49 31.10 5.06 -18.13
N GLU A 50 32.14 5.14 -18.96
CA GLU A 50 32.15 4.52 -20.30
C GLU A 50 31.97 2.99 -20.26
N SER A 51 32.24 2.34 -19.13
CA SER A 51 32.02 0.90 -18.99
C SER A 51 30.53 0.52 -18.95
N GLY A 52 29.63 1.50 -18.83
CA GLY A 52 28.18 1.28 -18.81
C GLY A 52 27.69 0.55 -17.55
N HIS A 53 28.31 0.72 -16.39
CA HIS A 53 27.81 0.12 -15.15
C HIS A 53 26.58 0.86 -14.60
N ALA A 54 25.85 0.19 -13.70
CA ALA A 54 24.75 0.79 -12.96
C ALA A 54 25.24 1.89 -12.01
N PHE A 55 24.44 2.94 -11.82
CA PHE A 55 24.71 3.96 -10.80
C PHE A 55 23.43 4.52 -10.18
N ARG A 56 23.55 5.05 -8.95
CA ARG A 56 22.50 5.78 -8.24
C ARG A 56 22.51 7.25 -8.61
N ASP A 57 21.37 7.76 -9.05
CA ASP A 57 21.20 9.13 -9.51
C ASP A 57 20.61 9.99 -8.39
N LEU A 58 21.48 10.50 -7.52
CA LEU A 58 21.09 11.22 -6.31
C LEU A 58 20.32 12.52 -6.60
N GLU A 59 20.67 13.20 -7.69
CA GLU A 59 19.98 14.42 -8.14
C GLU A 59 18.51 14.11 -8.47
N TRP A 60 18.25 13.02 -9.17
CA TRP A 60 16.89 12.60 -9.49
C TRP A 60 16.15 11.99 -8.29
N GLU A 61 16.85 11.36 -7.34
CA GLU A 61 16.25 10.93 -6.06
C GLU A 61 15.64 12.14 -5.33
N GLU A 62 16.41 13.22 -5.16
CA GLU A 62 15.99 14.45 -4.47
C GLU A 62 14.84 15.15 -5.21
N LYS A 63 14.99 15.38 -6.52
CA LYS A 63 13.95 16.02 -7.34
C LYS A 63 12.63 15.26 -7.25
N ILE A 64 12.67 13.94 -7.36
CA ILE A 64 11.46 13.12 -7.30
C ILE A 64 10.86 13.15 -5.91
N LEU A 65 11.67 13.08 -4.85
CA LEU A 65 11.19 13.19 -3.48
C LEU A 65 10.44 14.51 -3.25
N GLU A 66 11.03 15.66 -3.64
CA GLU A 66 10.34 16.95 -3.56
C GLU A 66 9.03 16.96 -4.35
N MET A 67 9.05 16.40 -5.56
CA MET A 67 7.85 16.33 -6.38
C MET A 67 6.77 15.48 -5.70
N THR A 68 7.12 14.38 -5.03
CA THR A 68 6.17 13.56 -4.28
C THR A 68 5.58 14.28 -3.08
N GLN A 69 6.38 15.09 -2.39
CA GLN A 69 5.93 15.91 -1.26
C GLN A 69 4.91 16.97 -1.68
N LYS A 70 5.02 17.49 -2.90
CA LYS A 70 4.11 18.48 -3.50
C LYS A 70 2.83 17.85 -4.11
N MET A 71 2.66 16.52 -4.08
CA MET A 71 1.49 15.86 -4.68
C MET A 71 0.18 16.04 -3.89
N GLY A 72 0.28 16.30 -2.58
CA GLY A 72 -0.87 16.41 -1.68
C GLY A 72 -1.58 15.09 -1.39
N ILE A 73 -1.07 13.94 -1.84
CA ILE A 73 -1.63 12.60 -1.52
C ILE A 73 -1.23 12.16 -0.11
N GLY A 74 0.00 12.48 0.30
CA GLY A 74 0.53 12.18 1.63
C GLY A 74 0.46 10.71 2.06
N ALA A 75 0.49 10.51 3.37
CA ALA A 75 0.38 9.19 3.99
C ALA A 75 -1.08 8.75 4.01
N GLN A 76 -1.55 8.22 2.88
CA GLN A 76 -2.91 7.70 2.63
C GLN A 76 -4.02 8.76 2.54
N PHE A 77 -4.07 9.76 3.42
CA PHE A 77 -5.21 10.68 3.57
C PHE A 77 -4.86 12.16 3.37
N GLY A 78 -3.94 12.46 2.46
CA GLY A 78 -3.50 13.81 2.16
C GLY A 78 -2.23 14.20 2.91
N GLY A 79 -1.57 15.26 2.44
CA GLY A 79 -0.37 15.83 3.07
C GLY A 79 0.93 15.55 2.33
N LYS A 80 2.05 15.65 3.05
CA LYS A 80 3.42 15.66 2.51
C LYS A 80 4.01 14.26 2.30
N TYR A 81 3.81 13.35 3.25
CA TYR A 81 4.56 12.09 3.34
C TYR A 81 4.02 10.98 2.43
N TYR A 82 4.05 11.21 1.11
CA TYR A 82 3.74 10.15 0.14
C TYR A 82 4.89 9.15 0.00
N CYS A 83 6.14 9.60 0.14
CA CYS A 83 7.34 8.78 0.14
C CYS A 83 8.19 9.12 1.37
N HIS A 84 8.78 8.09 1.99
CA HIS A 84 9.87 8.25 2.97
C HIS A 84 11.13 8.74 2.26
N ASP A 85 11.51 8.06 1.18
CA ASP A 85 12.68 8.35 0.36
C ASP A 85 12.47 7.81 -1.08
N VAL A 86 13.44 8.09 -1.95
CA VAL A 86 13.45 7.64 -3.34
C VAL A 86 14.80 6.99 -3.65
N ARG A 87 14.81 5.98 -4.52
CA ARG A 87 15.99 5.40 -5.16
C ARG A 87 15.84 5.48 -6.67
N VAL A 88 16.82 6.06 -7.35
CA VAL A 88 16.85 6.15 -8.81
C VAL A 88 18.09 5.44 -9.33
N ILE A 89 17.90 4.34 -10.04
CA ILE A 89 19.00 3.57 -10.63
C ILE A 89 19.01 3.77 -12.15
N ARG A 90 20.15 4.18 -12.67
CA ARG A 90 20.41 4.26 -14.11
C ARG A 90 21.17 3.00 -14.53
N LEU A 91 20.68 2.36 -15.57
CA LEU A 91 21.28 1.17 -16.17
C LEU A 91 21.66 1.43 -17.63
N PRO A 92 22.68 0.72 -18.17
CA PRO A 92 22.90 0.69 -19.61
C PRO A 92 21.69 0.10 -20.32
N ARG A 93 21.56 0.40 -21.61
CA ARG A 93 20.43 -0.05 -22.43
C ARG A 93 20.87 -0.24 -23.87
N HIS A 94 20.17 -1.10 -24.60
CA HIS A 94 20.27 -1.14 -26.05
C HIS A 94 19.83 0.21 -26.66
N GLY A 95 20.44 0.65 -27.75
CA GLY A 95 20.15 1.97 -28.35
C GLY A 95 18.67 2.18 -28.69
N ALA A 96 18.01 1.12 -29.16
CA ALA A 96 16.58 1.11 -29.52
C ALA A 96 15.62 0.82 -28.34
N SER A 97 16.10 0.74 -27.10
CA SER A 97 15.28 0.35 -25.95
C SER A 97 15.54 1.26 -24.75
N CYS A 98 14.50 1.48 -23.94
CA CYS A 98 14.61 2.21 -22.68
C CYS A 98 13.52 1.71 -21.69
N PRO A 99 13.67 0.51 -21.12
CA PRO A 99 12.73 0.04 -20.12
C PRO A 99 12.79 0.96 -18.89
N ILE A 100 11.62 1.29 -18.34
CA ILE A 100 11.50 2.09 -17.13
C ILE A 100 10.60 1.33 -16.16
N GLY A 101 11.13 1.04 -14.98
CA GLY A 101 10.43 0.33 -13.93
C GLY A 101 10.20 1.21 -12.73
N LEU A 102 9.03 1.02 -12.09
CA LEU A 102 8.65 1.70 -10.86
C LEU A 102 8.18 0.65 -9.86
N GLY A 103 8.60 0.80 -8.61
CA GLY A 103 8.20 -0.08 -7.52
C GLY A 103 8.28 0.62 -6.18
N VAL A 104 7.66 0.02 -5.17
CA VAL A 104 7.66 0.56 -3.81
C VAL A 104 7.95 -0.55 -2.81
N SER A 105 8.60 -0.20 -1.71
CA SER A 105 8.36 -0.87 -0.43
C SER A 105 7.27 -0.12 0.32
N CYS A 106 6.34 -0.85 0.91
CA CYS A 106 5.20 -0.30 1.62
C CYS A 106 5.52 -0.04 3.09
N SER A 107 4.53 0.42 3.87
CA SER A 107 4.65 0.54 5.34
C SER A 107 5.10 -0.75 6.03
N ALA A 108 4.84 -1.91 5.43
CA ALA A 108 5.35 -3.20 5.89
C ALA A 108 6.70 -3.52 5.21
N ASP A 109 7.68 -2.60 5.37
CA ASP A 109 9.05 -2.70 4.86
C ASP A 109 9.80 -3.84 5.56
N ARG A 110 10.02 -4.94 4.85
CA ARG A 110 10.40 -6.23 5.45
C ARG A 110 11.41 -6.96 4.58
N GLN A 111 12.67 -6.73 4.90
CA GLN A 111 13.83 -7.43 4.36
C GLN A 111 14.86 -7.60 5.47
N ALA A 112 15.72 -8.60 5.33
CA ALA A 112 16.89 -8.77 6.18
C ALA A 112 18.02 -9.39 5.34
N PHE A 113 19.23 -8.85 5.44
CA PHE A 113 20.42 -9.45 4.86
C PHE A 113 20.92 -10.61 5.73
N ALA A 114 21.43 -11.65 5.09
CA ALA A 114 22.12 -12.74 5.78
C ALA A 114 23.38 -13.11 5.01
N LYS A 115 24.41 -13.57 5.72
CA LYS A 115 25.62 -14.12 5.11
C LYS A 115 26.14 -15.29 5.92
N ILE A 116 26.73 -16.26 5.22
CA ILE A 116 27.46 -17.37 5.82
C ILE A 116 28.90 -17.27 5.35
N ASN A 117 29.85 -17.37 6.28
CA ASN A 117 31.28 -17.41 5.95
C ASN A 117 32.01 -18.34 6.93
N LYS A 118 33.35 -18.42 6.80
CA LYS A 118 34.20 -19.26 7.66
C LYS A 118 34.06 -18.99 9.17
N ASN A 119 33.50 -17.85 9.56
CA ASN A 119 33.29 -17.45 10.96
C ASN A 119 31.85 -17.72 11.46
N GLY A 120 30.97 -18.29 10.64
CA GLY A 120 29.60 -18.68 11.04
C GLY A 120 28.48 -18.07 10.20
N MET A 121 27.29 -18.06 10.79
CA MET A 121 26.06 -17.52 10.20
C MET A 121 25.74 -16.15 10.78
N PHE A 122 25.46 -15.18 9.92
CA PHE A 122 25.19 -13.79 10.29
C PHE A 122 23.85 -13.37 9.70
N LEU A 123 23.04 -12.68 10.51
CA LEU A 123 21.78 -12.09 10.12
C LEU A 123 21.81 -10.59 10.45
N GLU A 124 21.21 -9.77 9.58
CA GLU A 124 21.04 -8.34 9.82
C GLU A 124 20.27 -8.10 11.12
N ARG A 125 20.82 -7.22 11.94
CA ARG A 125 20.18 -6.80 13.19
C ARG A 125 19.16 -5.71 12.86
N LEU A 126 17.90 -6.05 13.03
CA LEU A 126 16.80 -5.08 13.00
C LEU A 126 16.65 -4.39 14.37
N GLU A 127 15.87 -3.31 14.38
CA GLU A 127 15.48 -2.66 15.63
C GLU A 127 14.63 -3.59 16.50
N THR A 128 14.96 -3.70 17.78
CA THR A 128 14.22 -4.52 18.75
C THR A 128 13.39 -3.68 19.74
N ASP A 129 13.71 -2.39 19.88
CA ASP A 129 12.95 -1.42 20.66
C ASP A 129 12.44 -0.29 19.75
N PRO A 130 11.33 -0.52 19.02
CA PRO A 130 10.73 0.52 18.20
C PRO A 130 10.04 1.63 19.02
N GLY A 131 9.81 1.42 20.33
CA GLY A 131 9.12 2.36 21.20
C GLY A 131 9.83 3.71 21.32
N LYS A 132 11.16 3.72 21.22
CA LYS A 132 11.98 4.94 21.22
C LYS A 132 11.72 5.91 20.07
N TYR A 133 11.04 5.48 19.00
CA TYR A 133 10.66 6.34 17.88
C TYR A 133 9.28 6.97 18.05
N ILE A 134 8.56 6.66 19.13
CA ILE A 134 7.30 7.31 19.48
C ILE A 134 7.64 8.70 20.05
N PRO A 135 7.11 9.79 19.46
CA PRO A 135 7.33 11.13 19.98
C PRO A 135 6.71 11.32 21.38
N ASP A 136 7.38 12.11 22.24
CA ASP A 136 6.90 12.41 23.60
C ASP A 136 5.58 13.17 23.62
N THR A 137 5.34 14.00 22.60
CA THR A 137 4.08 14.71 22.40
C THR A 137 3.50 14.34 21.04
N LEU A 138 2.31 13.75 21.05
CA LEU A 138 1.46 13.70 19.86
C LEU A 138 0.95 15.14 19.65
N GLU A 139 1.60 15.92 18.79
CA GLU A 139 1.00 17.15 18.27
C GLU A 139 -0.27 16.76 17.49
N THR A 140 -1.40 16.71 18.18
CA THR A 140 -2.70 16.40 17.57
C THR A 140 -3.26 17.65 16.91
N ASP A 141 -2.69 18.03 15.77
CA ASP A 141 -3.40 18.84 14.75
C ASP A 141 -4.49 18.03 14.03
N VAL A 142 -4.92 16.91 14.62
CA VAL A 142 -5.99 16.07 14.11
C VAL A 142 -7.26 16.49 14.83
N SER A 143 -8.16 17.21 14.13
CA SER A 143 -9.45 17.64 14.66
C SER A 143 -10.08 16.54 15.53
N GLU A 144 -10.27 16.81 16.82
CA GLU A 144 -10.78 15.83 17.79
C GLU A 144 -12.16 15.27 17.39
N GLU A 145 -12.88 15.97 16.52
CA GLU A 145 -14.15 15.54 15.96
C GLU A 145 -14.00 14.25 15.14
N VAL A 146 -14.42 13.15 15.76
CA VAL A 146 -14.63 11.84 15.14
C VAL A 146 -16.12 11.55 15.19
N VAL A 147 -16.73 11.29 14.03
CA VAL A 147 -18.12 10.87 13.97
C VAL A 147 -18.20 9.40 14.37
N LYS A 148 -18.87 9.11 15.49
CA LYS A 148 -19.14 7.74 15.93
C LYS A 148 -20.33 7.18 15.13
N VAL A 149 -20.14 5.99 14.57
CA VAL A 149 -21.17 5.29 13.77
C VAL A 149 -21.40 3.91 14.40
N ASP A 150 -22.62 3.71 14.87
CA ASP A 150 -23.07 2.42 15.39
C ASP A 150 -23.56 1.52 14.25
N LEU A 151 -22.85 0.42 14.03
CA LEU A 151 -23.13 -0.57 12.99
C LEU A 151 -24.20 -1.60 13.41
N ASN A 152 -24.72 -1.52 14.64
CA ASN A 152 -25.84 -2.34 15.07
C ASN A 152 -27.20 -1.81 14.56
N GLN A 153 -27.21 -0.63 13.94
CA GLN A 153 -28.42 -0.04 13.36
C GLN A 153 -28.76 -0.65 11.98
N PRO A 154 -30.02 -0.56 11.53
CA PRO A 154 -30.39 -0.92 10.15
C PRO A 154 -29.57 -0.13 9.11
N MET A 155 -29.20 -0.78 8.00
CA MET A 155 -28.37 -0.16 6.95
C MET A 155 -28.92 1.17 6.42
N ASP A 156 -30.25 1.35 6.39
CA ASP A 156 -30.88 2.60 5.98
C ASP A 156 -30.52 3.77 6.91
N GLN A 157 -30.48 3.51 8.21
CA GLN A 157 -30.13 4.52 9.22
C GLN A 157 -28.64 4.83 9.18
N ILE A 158 -27.78 3.82 9.02
CA ILE A 158 -26.34 4.00 8.84
C ILE A 158 -26.06 4.86 7.61
N ARG A 159 -26.68 4.54 6.47
CA ARG A 159 -26.56 5.32 5.22
C ARG A 159 -27.06 6.75 5.39
N LYS A 160 -28.20 6.94 6.07
CA LYS A 160 -28.76 8.26 6.36
C LYS A 160 -27.80 9.10 7.21
N GLN A 161 -27.23 8.55 8.28
CA GLN A 161 -26.22 9.23 9.08
C GLN A 161 -24.99 9.61 8.26
N LEU A 162 -24.39 8.66 7.52
CA LEU A 162 -23.19 8.91 6.73
C LEU A 162 -23.41 9.95 5.63
N SER A 163 -24.62 10.04 5.06
CA SER A 163 -24.97 11.00 4.01
C SER A 163 -24.96 12.47 4.47
N GLN A 164 -24.95 12.73 5.78
CA GLN A 164 -24.90 14.07 6.35
C GLN A 164 -23.51 14.71 6.32
N TYR A 165 -22.46 13.92 6.06
CA TYR A 165 -21.07 14.34 6.17
C TYR A 165 -20.37 14.38 4.81
N PRO A 166 -19.50 15.37 4.55
CA PRO A 166 -18.71 15.40 3.32
C PRO A 166 -17.63 14.31 3.32
N ILE A 167 -17.09 14.03 2.13
CA ILE A 167 -15.90 13.18 2.00
C ILE A 167 -14.72 13.75 2.83
N LYS A 168 -13.79 12.86 3.23
CA LYS A 168 -12.68 13.14 4.17
C LYS A 168 -13.07 13.26 5.65
N THR A 169 -14.37 13.24 5.98
CA THR A 169 -14.80 13.17 7.39
C THR A 169 -14.29 11.89 8.05
N ARG A 170 -13.67 12.02 9.23
CA ARG A 170 -13.17 10.88 10.02
C ARG A 170 -14.33 10.24 10.79
N VAL A 171 -14.43 8.92 10.68
CA VAL A 171 -15.47 8.12 11.35
C VAL A 171 -14.84 7.05 12.25
N ALA A 172 -15.50 6.72 13.36
CA ALA A 172 -15.20 5.56 14.20
C ALA A 172 -16.40 4.61 14.16
N LEU A 173 -16.16 3.38 13.70
CA LEU A 173 -17.20 2.38 13.50
C LEU A 173 -17.23 1.42 14.69
N SER A 174 -18.42 1.09 15.19
CA SER A 174 -18.61 0.11 16.27
C SER A 174 -19.75 -0.84 15.95
N GLY A 175 -19.50 -2.15 15.94
CA GLY A 175 -20.50 -3.18 15.68
C GLY A 175 -20.08 -4.16 14.58
N PRO A 176 -21.00 -4.99 14.06
CA PRO A 176 -20.68 -6.10 13.17
C PRO A 176 -20.29 -5.64 11.77
N MET A 177 -19.32 -6.34 11.16
CA MET A 177 -18.92 -6.20 9.77
C MET A 177 -18.76 -7.58 9.13
N ILE A 178 -19.08 -7.68 7.85
CA ILE A 178 -18.85 -8.91 7.08
C ILE A 178 -17.51 -8.82 6.38
N VAL A 179 -16.68 -9.85 6.56
CA VAL A 179 -15.36 -9.91 5.93
C VAL A 179 -15.45 -10.69 4.63
N ALA A 180 -15.13 -10.04 3.51
CA ALA A 180 -15.10 -10.68 2.20
C ALA A 180 -14.06 -10.02 1.31
N ARG A 181 -13.32 -10.82 0.52
CA ARG A 181 -12.33 -10.32 -0.46
C ARG A 181 -12.44 -11.10 -1.77
N ASP A 182 -11.38 -11.10 -2.57
CA ASP A 182 -11.33 -11.52 -3.97
C ASP A 182 -12.15 -12.80 -4.29
N ILE A 183 -11.86 -13.93 -3.63
CA ILE A 183 -12.53 -15.22 -3.89
C ILE A 183 -14.01 -15.21 -3.44
N ALA A 184 -14.30 -14.60 -2.29
CA ALA A 184 -15.67 -14.52 -1.79
C ALA A 184 -16.54 -13.70 -2.74
N HIS A 185 -16.03 -12.56 -3.22
CA HIS A 185 -16.71 -11.73 -4.20
C HIS A 185 -16.89 -12.44 -5.55
N ALA A 186 -15.89 -13.20 -6.02
CA ALA A 186 -16.01 -13.99 -7.25
C ALA A 186 -17.16 -15.01 -7.18
N LYS A 187 -17.28 -15.75 -6.07
CA LYS A 187 -18.38 -16.70 -5.84
C LYS A 187 -19.75 -16.02 -5.73
N LEU A 188 -19.80 -14.84 -5.13
CA LEU A 188 -21.03 -14.05 -5.04
C LEU A 188 -21.47 -13.51 -6.41
N LYS A 189 -20.52 -13.15 -7.27
CA LYS A 189 -20.81 -12.80 -8.66
C LYS A 189 -21.35 -14.00 -9.43
N GLU A 190 -20.70 -15.16 -9.34
CA GLU A 190 -21.17 -16.41 -9.98
C GLU A 190 -22.61 -16.77 -9.56
N ARG A 191 -22.91 -16.60 -8.28
CA ARG A 191 -24.26 -16.79 -7.74
C ARG A 191 -25.28 -15.85 -8.40
N LEU A 192 -24.95 -14.56 -8.54
CA LEU A 192 -25.80 -13.58 -9.23
C LEU A 192 -25.97 -13.90 -10.71
N ASP A 193 -24.88 -14.25 -11.40
CA ASP A 193 -24.89 -14.62 -12.81
C ASP A 193 -25.75 -15.88 -13.06
N SER A 194 -25.86 -16.74 -12.04
CA SER A 194 -26.73 -17.92 -12.03
C SER A 194 -28.19 -17.62 -11.61
N GLY A 195 -28.60 -16.36 -11.56
CA GLY A 195 -29.97 -15.93 -11.25
C GLY A 195 -30.38 -16.01 -9.77
N HIS A 196 -29.44 -16.27 -8.85
CA HIS A 196 -29.74 -16.30 -7.43
C HIS A 196 -29.55 -14.93 -6.78
N SER A 197 -30.28 -14.65 -5.70
CA SER A 197 -30.15 -13.41 -4.94
C SER A 197 -28.89 -13.37 -4.06
N LEU A 198 -28.44 -12.15 -3.72
CA LEU A 198 -27.37 -11.97 -2.74
C LEU A 198 -27.82 -12.41 -1.34
N PRO A 199 -26.93 -13.04 -0.55
CA PRO A 199 -27.19 -13.38 0.84
C PRO A 199 -27.50 -12.16 1.73
N ASP A 200 -28.38 -12.34 2.72
CA ASP A 200 -28.83 -11.27 3.61
C ASP A 200 -27.71 -10.61 4.42
N TYR A 201 -26.69 -11.37 4.81
CA TYR A 201 -25.54 -10.82 5.52
C TYR A 201 -24.79 -9.77 4.71
N LEU A 202 -24.79 -9.84 3.37
CA LEU A 202 -24.21 -8.79 2.55
C LEU A 202 -25.09 -7.55 2.51
N LYS A 203 -26.41 -7.75 2.61
CA LYS A 203 -27.41 -6.69 2.51
C LYS A 203 -27.53 -5.86 3.78
N ASN A 204 -27.28 -6.49 4.93
CA ASN A 204 -27.59 -5.92 6.23
C ASN A 204 -26.36 -5.43 7.00
N HIS A 205 -25.14 -5.53 6.44
CA HIS A 205 -23.91 -5.13 7.12
C HIS A 205 -22.89 -4.48 6.18
N PRO A 206 -22.00 -3.60 6.68
CA PRO A 206 -20.84 -3.15 5.94
C PRO A 206 -19.90 -4.30 5.58
N ILE A 207 -19.30 -4.23 4.38
CA ILE A 207 -18.33 -5.23 3.92
C ILE A 207 -16.92 -4.71 4.15
N TYR A 208 -16.17 -5.43 4.99
CA TYR A 208 -14.76 -5.20 5.23
C TYR A 208 -13.91 -6.06 4.31
N TYR A 209 -13.19 -5.42 3.39
CA TYR A 209 -12.27 -6.13 2.52
C TYR A 209 -10.97 -6.47 3.26
N ALA A 210 -10.89 -7.67 3.82
CA ALA A 210 -9.74 -8.10 4.59
C ALA A 210 -9.54 -9.62 4.56
N GLY A 211 -8.41 -10.07 5.08
CA GLY A 211 -8.10 -11.48 5.32
C GLY A 211 -7.25 -11.59 6.58
N PRO A 212 -7.76 -12.20 7.66
CA PRO A 212 -7.05 -12.23 8.94
C PRO A 212 -5.82 -13.14 8.88
N ALA A 213 -4.77 -12.77 9.62
CA ALA A 213 -3.69 -13.70 9.96
C ALA A 213 -4.18 -14.74 10.98
N LYS A 214 -3.34 -15.74 11.26
CA LYS A 214 -3.62 -16.74 12.30
C LYS A 214 -3.83 -16.05 13.65
N THR A 215 -4.88 -16.45 14.36
CA THR A 215 -5.16 -15.98 15.72
C THR A 215 -4.19 -16.62 16.70
N PRO A 216 -3.39 -15.82 17.44
CA PRO A 216 -2.57 -16.36 18.52
C PRO A 216 -3.45 -16.91 19.66
N GLU A 217 -2.93 -17.89 20.39
CA GLU A 217 -3.65 -18.49 21.51
C GLU A 217 -3.98 -17.44 22.58
N GLY A 218 -5.21 -17.50 23.11
CA GLY A 218 -5.69 -16.57 24.13
C GLY A 218 -6.05 -15.16 23.64
N LEU A 219 -5.88 -14.86 22.35
CA LEU A 219 -6.23 -13.55 21.77
C LEU A 219 -7.53 -13.61 20.95
N ALA A 220 -8.23 -12.47 20.89
CA ALA A 220 -9.50 -12.34 20.17
C ALA A 220 -9.34 -12.38 18.64
N SER A 221 -8.17 -11.97 18.11
CA SER A 221 -7.91 -11.92 16.68
C SER A 221 -6.42 -11.95 16.38
N GLY A 222 -6.04 -12.45 15.20
CA GLY A 222 -4.73 -12.19 14.61
C GLY A 222 -4.64 -10.79 14.00
N SER A 223 -3.50 -10.46 13.39
CA SER A 223 -3.38 -9.22 12.61
C SER A 223 -4.43 -9.18 11.49
N PHE A 224 -5.21 -8.10 11.43
CA PHE A 224 -6.40 -8.03 10.59
C PHE A 224 -6.59 -6.68 9.90
N GLY A 225 -5.58 -6.26 9.13
CA GLY A 225 -5.64 -5.02 8.35
C GLY A 225 -6.50 -5.12 7.07
N PRO A 226 -6.84 -3.98 6.45
CA PRO A 226 -7.62 -3.93 5.22
C PRO A 226 -6.82 -4.43 4.01
N THR A 227 -7.52 -4.68 2.91
CA THR A 227 -6.93 -4.95 1.59
C THR A 227 -7.31 -3.87 0.58
N THR A 228 -6.60 -3.82 -0.55
CA THR A 228 -6.79 -2.83 -1.61
C THR A 228 -8.20 -2.85 -2.20
N ALA A 229 -8.99 -1.81 -1.94
CA ALA A 229 -10.40 -1.73 -2.36
C ALA A 229 -10.61 -1.82 -3.88
N GLY A 230 -9.71 -1.23 -4.68
CA GLY A 230 -9.85 -1.18 -6.14
C GLY A 230 -9.89 -2.55 -6.83
N ARG A 231 -9.41 -3.63 -6.17
CA ARG A 231 -9.54 -4.99 -6.72
C ARG A 231 -10.98 -5.50 -6.74
N MET A 232 -11.90 -4.89 -5.97
CA MET A 232 -13.31 -5.28 -5.89
C MET A 232 -14.22 -4.37 -6.75
N ASP A 233 -13.69 -3.36 -7.44
CA ASP A 233 -14.48 -2.38 -8.20
C ASP A 233 -15.34 -3.03 -9.30
N PHE A 234 -14.88 -4.13 -9.88
CA PHE A 234 -15.59 -4.87 -10.94
C PHE A 234 -16.92 -5.48 -10.48
N ILE A 235 -17.13 -5.64 -9.17
CA ILE A 235 -18.31 -6.27 -8.58
C ILE A 235 -19.28 -5.24 -8.00
N ARG A 236 -18.83 -4.00 -7.78
CA ARG A 236 -19.63 -2.96 -7.12
C ARG A 236 -20.94 -2.66 -7.86
N ARG A 237 -20.90 -2.51 -9.18
CA ARG A 237 -22.10 -2.20 -10.00
C ARG A 237 -23.10 -3.36 -10.06
N PRO A 238 -22.69 -4.60 -10.39
CA PRO A 238 -23.58 -5.76 -10.36
C PRO A 238 -24.27 -5.95 -9.01
N PHE A 239 -23.54 -5.70 -7.91
CA PHE A 239 -24.12 -5.78 -6.59
C PHE A 239 -25.19 -4.71 -6.43
N HIS A 240 -24.90 -3.41 -6.50
CA HIS A 240 -25.91 -2.37 -6.22
C HIS A 240 -27.17 -2.43 -7.11
N GLY A 241 -27.06 -2.94 -8.34
CA GLY A 241 -28.21 -3.14 -9.24
C GLY A 241 -29.16 -4.27 -8.82
N SER A 242 -28.76 -5.17 -7.92
CA SER A 242 -29.59 -6.28 -7.41
C SER A 242 -30.21 -6.02 -6.03
N TRP A 243 -30.16 -4.78 -5.53
CA TRP A 243 -30.71 -4.37 -4.21
C TRP A 243 -32.06 -3.66 -4.35
N SER A 244 -32.47 -3.41 -5.59
CA SER A 244 -33.83 -3.06 -6.00
C SER A 244 -34.62 -4.33 -6.31
#